data_AF-A0A2V7DFJ8-F1
#
_entry.id   AF-A0A2V7DFJ8-F1
#
_cell.length_a   1.000
_cell.length_b   1.000
_cell.length_c   1.000
_cell.angle_alpha   90.00
_cell.angle_beta   90.00
_cell.angle_gamma   90.00
#
_symmetry.space_group_name_H-M   'P 1'
#
loop_
_entity.id
_entity.type
_entity.pdbx_description
1 polymer ?
#
loop_
_entity_poly.entity_id
_entity_poly.type
_entity_poly.pdbx_seq_one_letter_code
_entity_poly.pdbx_strand_id
1 'polypeptide(L)' 'MSPPLAAIFNSRDEVIEAIGSALENDGFAPVPARPAEIRNGTRDLVAFIEVHCPDVTIYIRKIKH' A
#
# COMPACT_ATOMS: atom_id res chain seq x y z
N MET A 1 -15.74 15.36 -3.43
CA MET A 1 -14.39 14.95 -3.89
C MET A 1 -14.20 13.51 -3.48
N SER A 2 -13.52 12.71 -4.31
CA SER A 2 -13.14 11.34 -3.90
C SER A 2 -12.09 11.41 -2.79
N PRO A 3 -12.10 10.49 -1.81
CA PRO A 3 -11.07 10.44 -0.78
C PRO A 3 -9.70 10.17 -1.43
N PRO A 4 -8.60 10.73 -0.88
CA PRO A 4 -7.25 10.45 -1.36
C PRO A 4 -6.90 8.96 -1.24
N LEU A 5 -6.29 8.40 -2.28
CA LEU A 5 -5.89 7.00 -2.35
C LEU A 5 -4.55 6.78 -1.64
N ALA A 6 -4.53 5.81 -0.72
CA ALA A 6 -3.33 5.42 0.02
C ALA A 6 -2.93 3.99 -0.30
N ALA A 7 -1.85 3.79 -1.04
CA ALA A 7 -1.33 2.47 -1.35
C ALA A 7 -0.47 1.92 -0.20
N ILE A 8 -0.76 0.70 0.28
CA ILE A 8 -0.06 0.07 1.40
C ILE A 8 0.71 -1.15 0.92
N PHE A 9 2.04 -1.07 0.95
CA PHE A 9 2.93 -2.15 0.53
C PHE A 9 3.46 -2.92 1.74
N ASN A 10 2.91 -4.10 1.95
CA ASN A 10 3.40 -5.05 2.96
C ASN A 10 3.09 -6.49 2.58
N SER A 11 3.88 -7.45 3.06
CA SER A 11 3.61 -8.88 2.88
C SER A 11 2.76 -9.49 3.99
N ARG A 12 2.40 -8.71 5.01
CA ARG A 12 1.66 -9.16 6.19
C ARG A 12 0.27 -8.55 6.21
N ASP A 13 -0.75 -9.38 6.05
CA ASP A 13 -2.14 -8.95 5.96
C ASP A 13 -2.59 -8.21 7.21
N GLU A 14 -2.16 -8.65 8.39
CA GLU A 14 -2.49 -8.01 9.65
C GLU A 14 -1.93 -6.58 9.75
N VAL A 15 -0.81 -6.30 9.07
CA VAL A 15 -0.22 -4.96 9.01
C VAL A 15 -0.98 -4.09 8.01
N ILE A 16 -1.35 -4.66 6.86
CA ILE A 16 -2.17 -3.97 5.85
C ILE A 16 -3.51 -3.57 6.46
N GLU A 17 -4.20 -4.50 7.12
CA GLU A 17 -5.52 -4.25 7.72
C GLU A 17 -5.46 -3.18 8.80
N ALA A 18 -4.52 -3.29 9.74
CA ALA A 18 -4.38 -2.32 10.82
C ALA A 18 -4.15 -0.88 10.30
N ILE A 19 -3.34 -0.74 9.25
CA ILE A 19 -3.03 0.56 8.65
C ILE A 19 -4.17 1.04 7.76
N GLY A 20 -4.80 0.12 7.02
CA GLY A 20 -5.99 0.39 6.22
C GLY A 20 -7.10 1.01 7.07
N SER A 21 -7.44 0.37 8.19
CA SER A 21 -8.44 0.90 9.12
C SER A 21 -8.07 2.28 9.69
N ALA A 22 -6.79 2.53 9.99
CA ALA A 22 -6.33 3.83 10.45
C ALA A 22 -6.46 4.92 9.36
N LEU A 23 -6.15 4.58 8.11
CA LEU A 23 -6.26 5.48 6.95
C LEU A 23 -7.72 5.79 6.61
N GLU A 24 -8.61 4.80 6.65
CA GLU A 24 -10.05 4.97 6.45
C GLU A 24 -10.64 5.94 7.49
N ASN A 25 -10.23 5.78 8.76
CA ASN A 25 -10.65 6.69 9.85
C ASN A 25 -10.15 8.13 9.65
N ASP A 26 -9.06 8.32 8.91
CA ASP A 26 -8.49 9.63 8.57
C ASP A 26 -8.98 10.16 7.20
N GLY A 27 -9.91 9.46 6.56
CA GLY A 27 -10.57 9.89 5.32
C GLY A 27 -9.85 9.51 4.03
N PHE A 28 -8.86 8.61 4.08
CA PHE A 28 -8.21 8.02 2.91
C PHE A 28 -8.97 6.77 2.43
N ALA A 29 -8.81 6.44 1.15
CA ALA A 29 -9.20 5.15 0.59
C ALA A 29 -7.96 4.26 0.47
N PRO A 30 -7.76 3.28 1.36
CA PRO A 30 -6.59 2.40 1.30
C PRO A 30 -6.70 1.41 0.14
N VAL A 31 -5.57 1.15 -0.51
CA VAL A 31 -5.43 0.11 -1.54
C VAL A 31 -4.30 -0.83 -1.10
N PRO A 32 -4.60 -2.10 -0.78
CA PRO A 32 -3.58 -3.06 -0.41
C PRO A 32 -2.74 -3.43 -1.64
N ALA A 33 -1.42 -3.47 -1.46
CA ALA A 33 -0.47 -3.82 -2.51
C ALA A 33 0.44 -4.95 -2.01
N ARG A 34 0.00 -6.20 -2.22
CA ARG A 34 0.70 -7.38 -1.68
C ARG A 34 1.92 -7.72 -2.55
N PRO A 35 3.14 -7.85 -1.99
CA PRO A 35 4.31 -8.33 -2.72
C PRO A 35 4.16 -9.72 -3.36
N ALA A 36 3.19 -10.53 -2.94
CA ALA A 36 2.88 -11.81 -3.61
C ALA A 36 2.06 -11.64 -4.89
N GLU A 37 1.26 -10.58 -4.98
CA GLU A 37 0.49 -10.15 -6.16
C GLU A 37 1.37 -9.33 -7.13
N ILE A 38 2.46 -8.76 -6.59
CA ILE A 38 3.49 -7.99 -7.27
C ILE A 38 4.69 -8.94 -7.51
N ARG A 39 4.64 -9.75 -8.58
CA ARG A 39 5.69 -10.72 -8.95
C ARG A 39 6.96 -10.08 -9.57
N ASN A 40 8.01 -10.05 -8.75
CA ASN A 40 9.45 -9.87 -9.08
C ASN A 40 9.91 -8.47 -9.56
N GLY A 41 10.30 -7.63 -8.59
CA GLY A 41 11.36 -6.63 -8.73
C GLY A 41 10.95 -5.18 -8.47
N THR A 42 11.90 -4.24 -8.63
CA THR A 42 11.66 -2.78 -8.51
C THR A 42 10.65 -2.26 -9.54
N ARG A 43 10.47 -2.96 -10.66
CA ARG A 43 9.54 -2.63 -11.75
C ARG A 43 8.06 -2.74 -11.38
N ASP A 44 7.81 -3.40 -10.27
CA ASP A 44 6.52 -4.00 -9.97
C ASP A 44 5.73 -3.10 -8.99
N LEU A 45 6.47 -2.45 -8.09
CA LEU A 45 6.00 -1.25 -7.37
C LEU A 45 5.67 -0.11 -8.33
N VAL A 46 6.53 0.13 -9.33
CA VAL A 46 6.32 1.19 -10.32
C VAL A 46 5.06 0.92 -11.14
N ALA A 47 4.88 -0.30 -11.64
CA ALA A 47 3.68 -0.68 -12.38
C ALA A 47 2.39 -0.51 -11.55
N PHE A 48 2.42 -0.88 -10.26
CA PHE A 48 1.28 -0.63 -9.37
C PHE A 48 0.97 0.86 -9.25
N ILE A 49 1.99 1.70 -9.04
CA ILE A 49 1.82 3.15 -8.92
C ILE A 49 1.27 3.74 -10.22
N GLU A 50 1.75 3.29 -11.38
CA GLU A 50 1.25 3.75 -12.68
C GLU A 50 -0.20 3.35 -12.95
N VAL A 51 -0.64 2.18 -12.46
CA VAL A 51 -2.02 1.69 -12.64
C VAL A 51 -2.99 2.35 -11.67
N HIS A 52 -2.60 2.48 -10.39
CA HIS A 52 -3.49 2.92 -9.33
C HIS A 52 -3.39 4.41 -9.01
N CYS A 53 -2.34 5.09 -9.47
CA CYS A 53 -2.08 6.52 -9.26
C CYS A 53 -2.39 6.99 -7.82
N PRO A 54 -1.84 6.35 -6.78
CA PRO A 54 -2.18 6.69 -5.41
C PRO A 54 -1.65 8.09 -5.06
N ASP A 55 -2.41 8.82 -4.24
CA ASP A 55 -1.98 10.11 -3.69
C ASP A 55 -0.83 9.95 -2.67
N VAL A 56 -0.80 8.81 -1.96
CA VAL A 56 0.24 8.46 -0.98
C VAL A 56 0.64 6.98 -1.12
N THR A 57 1.94 6.71 -1.03
CA THR A 57 2.49 5.34 -1.02
C THR A 57 3.20 5.06 0.30
N ILE A 58 2.82 3.99 0.99
CA ILE A 58 3.35 3.58 2.28
C ILE A 58 4.09 2.24 2.12
N TYR A 59 5.40 2.24 2.40
CA TYR A 59 6.24 1.04 2.35
C TYR A 59 6.74 0.69 3.75
N ILE A 60 6.40 -0.50 4.24
CA ILE A 60 6.75 -0.93 5.59
C ILE A 60 7.57 -2.21 5.51
N ARG A 61 8.82 -2.11 5.97
CA ARG A 61 9.75 -3.23 6.02
C ARG A 61 10.30 -3.35 7.43
N LYS A 62 10.28 -4.56 7.97
CA LYS A 62 10.98 -4.87 9.23
C LYS A 62 12.48 -4.85 8.98
N ILE A 63 13.21 -3.96 9.67
CA ILE A 63 14.67 -3.96 9.70
C ILE A 63 15.10 -4.93 10.81
N LYS A 64 15.95 -5.91 10.48
CA LYS A 64 16.60 -6.75 11.48
C LYS A 64 17.87 -6.03 11.93
N HIS A 65 18.02 -5.82 13.23
CA HIS A 65 19.30 -5.48 13.86
C HIS A 65 20.08 -6.76 14.15
#